data_AF-A0A5S4UYD1-F1
#
_entry.id   AF-A0A5S4UYD1-F1
#
_cell.length_a   1.000
_cell.length_b   1.000
_cell.length_c   1.000
_cell.angle_alpha   90.00
_cell.angle_beta   90.00
_cell.angle_gamma   90.00
#
_symmetry.space_group_name_H-M   'P 1'
#
loop_
_entity.id
_entity.type
_entity.pdbx_description
1 polymer ?
#
loop_
_entity_poly.entity_id
_entity_poly.type
_entity_poly.pdbx_seq_one_letter_code
_entity_poly.pdbx_strand_id
1 'polypeptide(L)'
;MTDVAERSEVQRILEDPAYTVPEADAASTSPGEQFRANTSRFVNGATHAARRGRLEVLLAGIDVDELAADAASRTRAMLPAGIEAVAAHVPVACLAARLGFADPDAAPALVGVLAAHYPTGDPSSAADAAAARLLGAAGDRDGDPALRVQLLVQAHAATAGLITAAVRLPAARDTGVPTADLLAAVLRDAPPVRQTRRLAPDGHALVLRLDGADRAPQDPRTLVFGAGPRACPAMAQALAIAAAVVDEVRAC
;
A
#
# COMPACT_ATOMS: atom_id res chain seq x y z
N MET A 1 23.00 -3.03 9.54
CA MET A 1 21.86 -3.24 8.63
C MET A 1 22.44 -3.67 7.30
N THR A 2 22.11 -4.86 6.83
CA THR A 2 22.67 -5.44 5.60
C THR A 2 21.71 -5.23 4.44
N ASP A 3 22.20 -4.76 3.30
CA ASP A 3 21.42 -4.60 2.07
C ASP A 3 21.51 -5.88 1.23
N VAL A 4 20.37 -6.42 0.81
CA VAL A 4 20.24 -7.61 -0.04
C VAL A 4 19.50 -7.21 -1.31
N ALA A 5 20.18 -7.30 -2.44
CA ALA A 5 19.67 -6.82 -3.72
C ALA A 5 19.62 -7.87 -4.84
N GLU A 6 20.17 -9.06 -4.62
CA GLU A 6 20.05 -10.15 -5.59
C GLU A 6 18.63 -10.72 -5.51
N ARG A 7 17.93 -10.72 -6.65
CA ARG A 7 16.49 -10.99 -6.71
C ARG A 7 16.11 -12.37 -6.17
N SER A 8 16.88 -13.41 -6.48
CA SER A 8 16.58 -14.77 -6.01
C SER A 8 16.77 -14.92 -4.49
N GLU A 9 17.77 -14.25 -3.93
CA GLU A 9 18.02 -14.19 -2.49
C GLU A 9 16.93 -13.39 -1.77
N VAL A 10 16.53 -12.24 -2.31
CA VAL A 10 15.41 -11.46 -1.77
C VAL A 10 14.13 -12.31 -1.76
N GLN A 11 13.82 -13.00 -2.86
CA GLN A 11 12.64 -13.86 -2.94
C GLN A 11 12.70 -14.99 -1.89
N ARG A 12 13.84 -15.69 -1.78
CA ARG A 12 14.05 -16.73 -0.77
C ARG A 12 13.80 -16.20 0.65
N ILE A 13 14.33 -15.02 0.98
CA ILE A 13 14.13 -14.39 2.29
C ILE A 13 12.66 -14.01 2.53
N LEU A 14 11.95 -13.53 1.50
CA LEU A 14 10.53 -13.16 1.62
C LEU A 14 9.62 -14.37 1.85
N GLU A 15 9.99 -15.53 1.30
CA GLU A 15 9.23 -16.79 1.41
C GLU A 15 9.53 -17.57 2.69
N ASP A 16 10.70 -17.35 3.31
CA ASP A 16 11.14 -18.07 4.51
C ASP A 16 10.55 -17.45 5.80
N PRO A 17 9.70 -18.18 6.55
CA PRO A 17 9.06 -17.66 7.77
C PRO A 17 10.03 -17.39 8.92
N ALA A 18 11.28 -17.88 8.86
CA ALA A 18 12.30 -17.57 9.86
C ALA A 18 12.79 -16.11 9.77
N TYR A 19 12.57 -15.44 8.63
CA TYR A 19 12.86 -14.02 8.44
C TYR A 19 11.62 -13.19 8.78
N THR A 20 11.61 -12.65 10.00
CA THR A 20 10.45 -11.94 10.56
C THR A 20 10.46 -10.47 10.20
N VAL A 21 9.38 -9.75 10.51
CA VAL A 21 9.37 -8.28 10.50
C VAL A 21 9.61 -7.76 11.91
N PRO A 22 10.23 -6.58 12.07
CA PRO A 22 10.26 -5.88 13.36
C PRO A 22 8.82 -5.65 13.84
N GLU A 23 8.54 -6.09 15.08
CA GLU A 23 7.22 -5.91 15.68
C GLU A 23 7.06 -4.50 16.26
N ALA A 24 5.82 -4.03 16.31
CA ALA A 24 5.46 -2.81 17.01
C ALA A 24 5.35 -3.09 18.51
N ASP A 25 5.57 -2.08 19.34
CA ASP A 25 5.50 -2.19 20.79
C ASP A 25 4.04 -2.27 21.26
N ALA A 26 3.58 -3.50 21.53
CA ALA A 26 2.24 -3.75 22.04
C ALA A 26 2.00 -3.20 23.45
N ALA A 27 3.04 -2.87 24.22
CA ALA A 27 2.91 -2.29 25.55
C ALA A 27 2.79 -0.75 25.53
N SER A 28 2.99 -0.13 24.37
CA SER A 28 2.90 1.32 24.22
C SER A 28 1.48 1.85 24.49
N THR A 29 1.43 3.05 25.08
CA THR A 29 0.18 3.78 25.32
C THR A 29 -0.13 4.80 24.24
N SER A 30 0.77 5.00 23.26
CA SER A 30 0.53 5.90 22.12
C SER A 30 -0.52 5.29 21.17
N PRO A 31 -1.56 6.04 20.76
CA PRO A 31 -2.54 5.56 19.80
C PRO A 31 -1.95 5.08 18.46
N GLY A 32 -0.94 5.77 17.95
CA GLY A 32 -0.24 5.39 16.72
C GLY A 32 0.49 4.06 16.86
N GLU A 33 1.16 3.83 17.99
CA GLU A 33 1.87 2.58 18.24
C GLU A 33 0.91 1.41 18.52
N GLN A 34 -0.16 1.66 19.28
CA GLN A 34 -1.25 0.70 19.47
C GLN A 34 -1.90 0.32 18.14
N PHE A 35 -2.13 1.28 17.25
CA PHE A 35 -2.57 1.01 15.90
C PHE A 35 -1.59 0.08 15.18
N ARG A 36 -0.28 0.41 15.15
CA ARG A 36 0.77 -0.42 14.52
C ARG A 36 0.77 -1.85 15.06
N ALA A 37 0.73 -2.01 16.38
CA ALA A 37 0.69 -3.31 17.07
C ALA A 37 -0.57 -4.14 16.77
N ASN A 38 -1.67 -3.48 16.36
CA ASN A 38 -2.91 -4.13 15.96
C ASN A 38 -3.03 -4.40 14.45
N THR A 39 -2.07 -3.94 13.63
CA THR A 39 -2.01 -4.26 12.20
C THR A 39 -1.40 -5.65 11.94
N SER A 40 -1.64 -6.22 10.77
CA SER A 40 -0.96 -7.43 10.29
C SER A 40 0.52 -7.15 9.93
N ARG A 41 0.86 -5.91 9.56
CA ARG A 41 2.20 -5.54 9.06
C ARG A 41 3.32 -5.73 10.08
N PHE A 42 3.04 -5.57 11.37
CA PHE A 42 4.03 -5.50 12.45
C PHE A 42 3.87 -6.61 13.49
N VAL A 43 3.33 -7.75 13.08
CA VAL A 43 3.25 -8.97 13.91
C VAL A 43 3.67 -10.17 13.08
N ASN A 44 4.12 -11.24 13.71
CA ASN A 44 4.58 -12.48 13.05
C ASN A 44 3.68 -13.70 13.39
N GLY A 45 4.02 -14.84 12.81
CA GLY A 45 3.44 -16.15 13.15
C GLY A 45 1.92 -16.25 12.99
N ALA A 46 1.27 -16.95 13.93
CA ALA A 46 -0.17 -17.21 13.89
C ALA A 46 -1.02 -15.93 13.95
N THR A 47 -0.59 -14.92 14.72
CA THR A 47 -1.26 -13.62 14.80
C THR A 47 -1.26 -12.91 13.45
N HIS A 48 -0.13 -12.92 12.75
CA HIS A 48 -0.05 -12.42 11.37
C HIS A 48 -1.01 -13.17 10.46
N ALA A 49 -0.97 -14.50 10.46
CA ALA A 49 -1.81 -15.32 9.59
C ALA A 49 -3.31 -15.06 9.81
N ALA A 50 -3.74 -14.97 11.07
CA ALA A 50 -5.13 -14.67 11.40
C ALA A 50 -5.57 -13.29 10.91
N ARG A 51 -4.78 -12.24 11.19
CA ARG A 51 -5.07 -10.87 10.71
C ARG A 51 -5.00 -10.77 9.19
N ARG A 52 -4.08 -11.52 8.57
CA ARG A 52 -3.93 -11.60 7.12
C ARG A 52 -5.17 -12.19 6.46
N GLY A 53 -5.68 -13.32 6.97
CA GLY A 53 -6.91 -13.92 6.45
C GLY A 53 -8.11 -12.96 6.53
N ARG A 54 -8.21 -12.15 7.59
CA ARG A 54 -9.26 -11.12 7.71
C ARG A 54 -9.10 -9.98 6.68
N LEU A 55 -7.88 -9.53 6.42
CA LEU A 55 -7.60 -8.56 5.35
C LEU A 55 -8.00 -9.10 3.97
N GLU A 56 -7.70 -10.37 3.71
CA GLU A 56 -8.05 -11.03 2.44
C GLU A 56 -9.57 -11.17 2.27
N VAL A 57 -10.31 -11.49 3.33
CA VAL A 57 -11.78 -11.50 3.32
C VAL A 57 -12.34 -10.10 3.02
N LEU A 58 -11.83 -9.06 3.68
CA LEU A 58 -12.24 -7.67 3.42
C LEU A 58 -12.00 -7.29 1.96
N LEU A 59 -10.82 -7.60 1.42
CA LEU A 59 -10.44 -7.26 0.05
C LEU A 59 -11.23 -8.06 -0.99
N ALA A 60 -11.54 -9.33 -0.71
CA ALA A 60 -12.37 -10.17 -1.58
C ALA A 60 -13.83 -9.67 -1.68
N GLY A 61 -14.31 -8.94 -0.66
CA GLY A 61 -15.61 -8.27 -0.69
C GLY A 61 -15.64 -6.97 -1.50
N ILE A 62 -14.49 -6.48 -1.98
CA ILE A 62 -14.42 -5.27 -2.81
C ILE A 62 -14.51 -5.66 -4.28
N ASP A 63 -15.60 -5.26 -4.93
CA ASP A 63 -15.72 -5.28 -6.38
C ASP A 63 -14.73 -4.27 -7.01
N VAL A 64 -13.82 -4.76 -7.85
CA VAL A 64 -12.75 -3.98 -8.47
C VAL A 64 -13.26 -3.08 -9.59
N ASP A 65 -14.35 -3.45 -10.27
CA ASP A 65 -14.94 -2.64 -11.33
C ASP A 65 -15.70 -1.46 -10.73
N GLU A 66 -16.44 -1.68 -9.64
CA GLU A 66 -17.06 -0.59 -8.88
C GLU A 66 -16.01 0.35 -8.27
N LEU A 67 -14.89 -0.20 -7.80
CA LEU A 67 -13.77 0.59 -7.28
C LEU A 67 -13.11 1.45 -8.38
N ALA A 68 -12.94 0.90 -9.59
CA ALA A 68 -12.42 1.63 -10.73
C ALA A 68 -13.39 2.74 -11.19
N ALA A 69 -14.69 2.46 -11.23
CA ALA A 69 -15.70 3.45 -11.60
C ALA A 69 -15.75 4.63 -10.60
N ASP A 70 -15.66 4.35 -9.30
CA ASP A 70 -15.57 5.38 -8.26
C ASP A 70 -14.28 6.22 -8.40
N ALA A 71 -13.14 5.56 -8.63
CA ALA A 71 -11.87 6.25 -8.86
C ALA A 71 -11.91 7.17 -10.09
N ALA A 72 -12.52 6.73 -11.19
CA ALA A 72 -12.71 7.55 -12.38
C ALA A 72 -13.60 8.77 -12.09
N SER A 73 -14.73 8.56 -11.42
CA SER A 73 -15.66 9.65 -11.04
C SER A 73 -14.98 10.72 -10.18
N ARG A 74 -14.26 10.28 -9.14
CA ARG A 74 -13.52 11.18 -8.23
C ARG A 74 -12.39 11.89 -8.93
N THR A 75 -11.68 11.20 -9.84
CA THR A 75 -10.62 11.82 -10.65
C THR A 75 -11.17 12.96 -11.48
N ARG A 76 -12.26 12.76 -12.23
CA ARG A 76 -12.90 13.84 -13.00
C ARG A 76 -13.26 15.06 -12.16
N ALA A 77 -13.81 14.85 -10.97
CA ALA A 77 -14.16 15.94 -10.07
C ALA A 77 -12.94 16.69 -9.53
N MET A 78 -11.82 16.00 -9.34
CA MET A 78 -10.60 16.54 -8.72
C MET A 78 -9.53 16.99 -9.70
N LEU A 79 -9.64 16.66 -10.99
CA LEU A 79 -8.66 17.02 -12.02
C LEU A 79 -8.29 18.52 -12.03
N PRO A 80 -9.23 19.48 -11.83
CA PRO A 80 -8.88 20.89 -11.72
C PRO A 80 -7.90 21.24 -10.58
N ALA A 81 -7.79 20.39 -9.55
CA ALA A 81 -6.84 20.55 -8.45
C ALA A 81 -5.43 20.01 -8.77
N GLY A 82 -5.24 19.37 -9.93
CA GLY A 82 -3.96 18.84 -10.40
C GLY A 82 -3.73 17.37 -10.05
N ILE A 83 -2.82 16.73 -10.80
CA ILE A 83 -2.59 15.29 -10.75
C ILE A 83 -2.02 14.86 -9.39
N GLU A 84 -1.16 15.67 -8.77
CA GLU A 84 -0.62 15.41 -7.44
C GLU A 84 -1.72 15.33 -6.37
N ALA A 85 -2.72 16.21 -6.45
CA ALA A 85 -3.87 16.19 -5.53
C ALA A 85 -4.76 14.96 -5.76
N VAL A 86 -5.02 14.63 -7.04
CA VAL A 86 -5.75 13.41 -7.42
C VAL A 86 -5.04 12.17 -6.89
N ALA A 87 -3.74 12.02 -7.14
CA ALA A 87 -2.96 10.85 -6.76
C ALA A 87 -2.89 10.65 -5.23
N ALA A 88 -2.81 11.75 -4.47
CA ALA A 88 -2.79 11.70 -3.00
C ALA A 88 -4.18 11.39 -2.39
N HIS A 89 -5.26 11.80 -3.04
CA HIS A 89 -6.62 11.72 -2.50
C HIS A 89 -7.40 10.48 -2.95
N VAL A 90 -7.51 10.27 -4.26
CA VAL A 90 -8.46 9.31 -4.84
C VAL A 90 -8.24 7.87 -4.34
N PRO A 91 -7.00 7.33 -4.27
CA PRO A 91 -6.82 5.95 -3.84
C PRO A 91 -7.32 5.66 -2.42
N VAL A 92 -7.11 6.61 -1.51
CA VAL A 92 -7.53 6.45 -0.11
C VAL A 92 -9.04 6.64 0.02
N ALA A 93 -9.62 7.65 -0.65
CA ALA A 93 -11.04 7.92 -0.57
C ALA A 93 -11.89 6.78 -1.15
N CYS A 94 -11.49 6.20 -2.29
CA CYS A 94 -12.16 5.04 -2.88
C CYS A 94 -12.16 3.83 -1.94
N LEU A 95 -10.98 3.47 -1.40
CA LEU A 95 -10.89 2.35 -0.47
C LEU A 95 -11.65 2.63 0.83
N ALA A 96 -11.61 3.84 1.36
CA ALA A 96 -12.35 4.21 2.56
C ALA A 96 -13.87 4.06 2.36
N ALA A 97 -14.40 4.44 1.20
CA ALA A 97 -15.81 4.26 0.86
C ALA A 97 -16.18 2.76 0.82
N ARG A 98 -15.38 1.93 0.15
CA ARG A 98 -15.63 0.48 0.06
C ARG A 98 -15.45 -0.26 1.38
N LEU A 99 -14.62 0.25 2.28
CA LEU A 99 -14.38 -0.29 3.62
C LEU A 99 -15.34 0.27 4.69
N GLY A 100 -16.34 1.06 4.28
CA GLY A 100 -17.43 1.52 5.14
C GLY A 100 -17.06 2.63 6.12
N PHE A 101 -16.05 3.46 5.82
CA PHE A 101 -15.72 4.61 6.66
C PHE A 101 -16.84 5.66 6.62
N ALA A 102 -17.11 6.29 7.77
CA ALA A 102 -18.20 7.27 7.90
C ALA A 102 -18.03 8.53 7.02
N ASP A 103 -16.78 8.96 6.80
CA ASP A 103 -16.42 10.09 5.95
C ASP A 103 -15.19 9.71 5.11
N PRO A 104 -15.40 9.08 3.94
CA PRO A 104 -14.31 8.64 3.06
C PRO A 104 -13.43 9.78 2.54
N ASP A 105 -13.99 10.98 2.35
CA ASP A 105 -13.29 12.13 1.77
C ASP A 105 -12.38 12.85 2.76
N ALA A 106 -12.65 12.71 4.06
CA ALA A 106 -11.75 13.18 5.12
C ALA A 106 -10.54 12.25 5.35
N ALA A 107 -10.62 10.98 4.94
CA ALA A 107 -9.60 9.98 5.22
C ALA A 107 -8.21 10.28 4.61
N PRO A 108 -8.07 10.77 3.35
CA PRO A 108 -6.76 10.96 2.73
C PRO A 108 -5.81 11.89 3.50
N ALA A 109 -6.32 13.00 4.05
CA ALA A 109 -5.50 13.94 4.82
C ALA A 109 -4.98 13.30 6.12
N LEU A 110 -5.83 12.55 6.83
CA LEU A 110 -5.44 11.85 8.05
C LEU A 110 -4.45 10.73 7.76
N VAL A 111 -4.69 9.97 6.69
CA VAL A 111 -3.81 8.89 6.25
C VAL A 111 -2.44 9.42 5.86
N GLY A 112 -2.35 10.58 5.19
CA GLY A 112 -1.06 11.20 4.86
C GLY A 112 -0.22 11.51 6.11
N VAL A 113 -0.85 12.07 7.16
CA VAL A 113 -0.18 12.33 8.45
C VAL A 113 0.28 11.04 9.10
N LEU A 114 -0.59 10.03 9.17
CA LEU A 114 -0.28 8.75 9.82
C LEU A 114 0.79 7.95 9.04
N ALA A 115 0.73 7.95 7.71
CA ALA A 115 1.63 7.18 6.84
C ALA A 115 3.10 7.62 6.98
N ALA A 116 3.35 8.90 7.29
CA ALA A 116 4.70 9.42 7.51
C ALA A 116 5.42 8.75 8.70
N HIS A 117 4.68 8.34 9.73
CA HIS A 117 5.22 7.73 10.96
C HIS A 117 5.02 6.20 11.00
N TYR A 118 4.15 5.66 10.16
CA TYR A 118 3.77 4.25 10.16
C TYR A 118 4.96 3.27 10.02
N PRO A 119 6.00 3.51 9.19
CA PRO A 119 7.11 2.58 9.07
C PRO A 119 7.96 2.46 10.35
N THR A 120 8.26 3.56 11.02
CA THR A 120 9.21 3.61 12.14
C THR A 120 8.53 3.52 13.50
N GLY A 121 7.32 4.09 13.64
CA GLY A 121 6.67 4.26 14.95
C GLY A 121 7.23 5.42 15.76
N ASP A 122 7.96 6.34 15.12
CA ASP A 122 8.52 7.49 15.84
C ASP A 122 7.39 8.32 16.48
N PRO A 123 7.52 8.73 17.76
CA PRO A 123 6.46 9.44 18.47
C PRO A 123 5.99 10.69 17.73
N SER A 124 4.67 10.84 17.60
CA SER A 124 4.05 11.99 16.94
C SER A 124 2.62 12.19 17.41
N SER A 125 2.36 13.30 18.10
CA SER A 125 1.02 13.65 18.56
C SER A 125 0.03 13.85 17.40
N ALA A 126 0.50 14.33 16.25
CA ALA A 126 -0.30 14.47 15.05
C ALA A 126 -0.67 13.10 14.46
N ALA A 127 0.27 12.14 14.43
CA ALA A 127 0.00 10.77 13.99
C ALA A 127 -0.95 10.05 14.94
N ASP A 128 -0.78 10.24 16.26
CA ASP A 128 -1.67 9.68 17.28
C ASP A 128 -3.11 10.20 17.11
N ALA A 129 -3.27 11.52 16.93
CA ALA A 129 -4.57 12.13 16.68
C ALA A 129 -5.19 11.64 15.36
N ALA A 130 -4.40 11.50 14.30
CA ALA A 130 -4.85 10.95 13.03
C ALA A 130 -5.30 9.49 13.14
N ALA A 131 -4.51 8.66 13.85
CA ALA A 131 -4.85 7.26 14.12
C ALA A 131 -6.17 7.16 14.90
N ALA A 132 -6.33 7.92 15.98
CA ALA A 132 -7.56 7.93 16.77
C ALA A 132 -8.80 8.31 15.94
N ARG A 133 -8.69 9.34 15.09
CA ARG A 133 -9.78 9.77 14.20
C ARG A 133 -10.12 8.72 13.14
N LEU A 134 -9.11 8.10 12.53
CA LEU A 134 -9.31 7.06 11.52
C LEU A 134 -9.94 5.80 12.13
N LEU A 135 -9.51 5.39 13.31
CA LEU A 135 -10.10 4.27 14.04
C LEU A 135 -11.56 4.56 14.41
N GLY A 136 -11.87 5.77 14.89
CA GLY A 136 -13.23 6.20 15.16
C GLY A 136 -14.10 6.23 13.90
N ALA A 137 -13.57 6.71 12.78
CA ALA A 137 -14.28 6.76 11.49
C ALA A 137 -14.52 5.38 10.87
N ALA A 138 -13.65 4.40 11.15
CA ALA A 138 -13.87 3.01 10.78
C ALA A 138 -15.02 2.40 11.60
N GLY A 139 -15.17 2.78 12.87
CA GLY A 139 -16.17 2.20 13.78
C GLY A 139 -15.99 0.69 13.98
N ASP A 140 -17.00 0.01 14.53
CA ASP A 140 -16.90 -1.43 14.90
C ASP A 140 -17.69 -2.38 14.00
N ARG A 141 -18.32 -1.87 12.93
CA ARG A 141 -19.33 -2.58 12.12
C ARG A 141 -18.89 -3.96 11.61
N ASP A 142 -17.62 -4.12 11.27
CA ASP A 142 -17.09 -5.35 10.65
C ASP A 142 -15.96 -6.00 11.47
N GLY A 143 -15.75 -5.55 12.71
CA GLY A 143 -14.58 -5.91 13.50
C GLY A 143 -13.27 -5.33 12.95
N ASP A 144 -12.24 -5.30 13.80
CA ASP A 144 -10.86 -4.90 13.45
C ASP A 144 -10.69 -3.53 12.73
N PRO A 145 -11.09 -2.39 13.33
CA PRO A 145 -10.87 -1.06 12.74
C PRO A 145 -9.40 -0.80 12.34
N ALA A 146 -8.44 -1.34 13.08
CA ALA A 146 -7.01 -1.25 12.76
C ALA A 146 -6.64 -1.91 11.42
N LEU A 147 -7.30 -3.02 11.04
CA LEU A 147 -7.01 -3.69 9.76
C LEU A 147 -7.58 -2.89 8.57
N ARG A 148 -8.74 -2.26 8.73
CA ARG A 148 -9.30 -1.37 7.70
C ARG A 148 -8.45 -0.11 7.53
N VAL A 149 -8.02 0.51 8.62
CA VAL A 149 -7.08 1.66 8.57
C VAL A 149 -5.72 1.24 7.99
N GLN A 150 -5.23 0.02 8.27
CA GLN A 150 -4.01 -0.50 7.65
C GLN A 150 -4.10 -0.49 6.12
N LEU A 151 -5.22 -0.93 5.53
CA LEU A 151 -5.40 -0.94 4.07
C LEU A 151 -5.27 0.45 3.48
N LEU A 152 -5.86 1.47 4.12
CA LEU A 152 -5.75 2.86 3.66
C LEU A 152 -4.31 3.36 3.70
N VAL A 153 -3.61 3.16 4.82
CA VAL A 153 -2.22 3.60 5.01
C VAL A 153 -1.28 2.93 4.02
N GLN A 154 -1.46 1.62 3.76
CA GLN A 154 -0.61 0.89 2.83
C GLN A 154 -0.90 1.24 1.36
N ALA A 155 -2.14 1.61 1.03
CA ALA A 155 -2.51 2.04 -0.33
C ALA A 155 -2.00 3.44 -0.67
N HIS A 156 -1.90 4.35 0.31
CA HIS A 156 -1.66 5.78 0.11
C HIS A 156 -0.42 6.10 -0.75
N ALA A 157 0.78 5.98 -0.20
CA ALA A 157 2.00 6.42 -0.89
C ALA A 157 2.35 5.52 -2.10
N ALA A 158 2.06 4.21 -1.99
CA ALA A 158 2.37 3.25 -3.05
C ALA A 158 1.53 3.51 -4.31
N THR A 159 0.21 3.69 -4.17
CA THR A 159 -0.68 3.91 -5.32
C THR A 159 -0.52 5.33 -5.87
N ALA A 160 -0.34 6.33 -5.01
CA ALA A 160 -0.04 7.70 -5.45
C ALA A 160 1.24 7.74 -6.29
N GLY A 161 2.31 7.11 -5.82
CA GLY A 161 3.58 7.02 -6.54
C GLY A 161 3.47 6.29 -7.87
N LEU A 162 2.69 5.21 -7.94
CA LEU A 162 2.40 4.49 -9.18
C LEU A 162 1.68 5.38 -10.20
N ILE A 163 0.61 6.07 -9.79
CA ILE A 163 -0.16 6.99 -10.64
C ILE A 163 0.75 8.11 -11.16
N THR A 164 1.44 8.81 -10.25
CA THR A 164 2.32 9.94 -10.62
C THR A 164 3.43 9.53 -11.57
N ALA A 165 4.03 8.34 -11.38
CA ALA A 165 5.06 7.85 -12.28
C ALA A 165 4.48 7.49 -13.66
N ALA A 166 3.31 6.85 -13.70
CA ALA A 166 2.68 6.42 -14.95
C ALA A 166 2.31 7.61 -15.84
N VAL A 167 1.69 8.66 -15.27
CA VAL A 167 1.33 9.87 -16.04
C VAL A 167 2.54 10.65 -16.55
N ARG A 168 3.72 10.47 -15.93
CA ARG A 168 4.97 11.15 -16.30
C ARG A 168 5.77 10.38 -17.35
N LEU A 169 5.39 9.14 -17.67
CA LEU A 169 6.02 8.39 -18.75
C LEU A 169 5.81 9.11 -20.09
N PRO A 170 6.84 9.22 -20.96
CA PRO A 170 6.66 9.80 -22.29
C PRO A 170 5.54 9.12 -23.10
N ALA A 171 5.41 7.80 -22.96
CA ALA A 171 4.39 6.99 -23.59
C ALA A 171 2.96 7.30 -23.13
N ALA A 172 2.76 7.98 -21.98
CA ALA A 172 1.43 8.32 -21.49
C ALA A 172 0.65 9.25 -22.44
N ARG A 173 1.37 10.01 -23.28
CA ARG A 173 0.78 10.91 -24.30
C ARG A 173 0.25 10.17 -25.53
N ASP A 174 0.66 8.93 -25.74
CA ASP A 174 0.20 8.11 -26.86
C ASP A 174 -1.04 7.33 -26.42
N THR A 175 -2.21 7.70 -26.94
CA THR A 175 -3.49 7.04 -26.63
C THR A 175 -3.56 5.60 -27.14
N GLY A 176 -2.67 5.19 -28.05
CA GLY A 176 -2.54 3.82 -28.51
C GLY A 176 -1.90 2.88 -27.49
N VAL A 177 -1.20 3.40 -26.48
CA VAL A 177 -0.58 2.59 -25.43
C VAL A 177 -1.62 2.26 -24.34
N PRO A 178 -1.90 0.98 -24.06
CA PRO A 178 -2.76 0.59 -22.95
C PRO A 178 -2.23 1.09 -21.61
N THR A 179 -3.11 1.59 -20.73
CA THR A 179 -2.70 2.03 -19.39
C THR A 179 -2.06 0.90 -18.58
N ALA A 180 -2.52 -0.34 -18.76
CA ALA A 180 -1.90 -1.52 -18.14
C ALA A 180 -0.40 -1.64 -18.47
N ASP A 181 0.01 -1.31 -19.71
CA ASP A 181 1.41 -1.36 -20.14
C ASP A 181 2.24 -0.23 -19.49
N LEU A 182 1.64 0.95 -19.31
CA LEU A 182 2.28 2.05 -18.57
C LEU A 182 2.52 1.66 -17.10
N LEU A 183 1.50 1.09 -16.43
CA LEU A 183 1.64 0.64 -15.05
C LEU A 183 2.67 -0.48 -14.93
N ALA A 184 2.68 -1.44 -15.87
CA ALA A 184 3.66 -2.51 -15.91
C ALA A 184 5.09 -1.98 -16.10
N ALA A 185 5.28 -0.96 -16.96
CA ALA A 185 6.57 -0.30 -17.14
C ALA A 185 7.03 0.39 -15.85
N VAL A 186 6.17 1.15 -15.17
CA VAL A 186 6.51 1.78 -13.88
C VAL A 186 6.90 0.73 -12.85
N LEU A 187 6.11 -0.33 -12.70
CA LEU A 187 6.39 -1.39 -11.74
C LEU A 187 7.69 -2.14 -12.03
N ARG A 188 8.12 -2.20 -13.28
CA ARG A 188 9.39 -2.80 -13.68
C ARG A 188 10.57 -1.87 -13.42
N ASP A 189 10.46 -0.61 -13.84
CA ASP A 189 11.63 0.26 -13.98
C ASP A 189 11.79 1.25 -12.82
N ALA A 190 10.70 1.64 -12.18
CA ALA A 190 10.69 2.63 -11.10
C ALA A 190 9.55 2.39 -10.09
N PRO A 191 9.46 1.21 -9.46
CA PRO A 191 8.36 0.90 -8.57
C PRO A 191 8.32 1.84 -7.35
N PRO A 192 7.10 2.17 -6.85
CA PRO A 192 6.93 3.09 -5.73
C PRO A 192 7.41 2.48 -4.41
N VAL A 193 7.37 1.15 -4.27
CA VAL A 193 7.90 0.43 -3.12
C VAL A 193 9.16 -0.33 -3.55
N ARG A 194 10.32 0.24 -3.20
CA ARG A 194 11.63 -0.29 -3.64
C ARG A 194 12.27 -1.23 -2.63
N GLN A 195 11.88 -1.14 -1.37
CA GLN A 195 12.53 -1.91 -0.31
C GLN A 195 11.58 -2.29 0.81
N THR A 196 11.94 -3.35 1.52
CA THR A 196 11.28 -3.79 2.74
C THR A 196 12.31 -4.21 3.79
N ARG A 197 11.91 -4.28 5.06
CA ARG A 197 12.78 -4.68 6.17
C ARG A 197 12.42 -6.07 6.68
N ARG A 198 13.43 -6.85 7.06
CA ARG A 198 13.30 -8.12 7.78
C ARG A 198 14.30 -8.19 8.93
N LEU A 199 14.03 -9.07 9.88
CA LEU A 199 14.98 -9.56 10.85
C LEU A 199 15.38 -10.98 10.44
N ALA A 200 16.67 -11.25 10.40
CA ALA A 200 17.18 -12.60 10.21
C ALA A 200 16.97 -13.45 11.47
N PRO A 201 17.13 -14.79 11.39
CA PRO A 201 16.91 -15.68 12.55
C PRO A 201 17.77 -15.38 13.78
N ASP A 202 18.93 -14.77 13.59
CA ASP A 202 19.84 -14.32 14.66
C ASP A 202 19.51 -12.88 15.17
N GLY A 203 18.44 -12.27 14.65
CA GLY A 203 17.95 -10.95 15.03
C GLY A 203 18.55 -9.76 14.26
N HIS A 204 19.50 -9.96 13.34
CA HIS A 204 20.07 -8.83 12.61
C HIS A 204 19.09 -8.23 11.58
N ALA A 205 19.11 -6.91 11.42
CA ALA A 205 18.23 -6.21 10.48
C ALA A 205 18.76 -6.27 9.03
N LEU A 206 17.86 -6.67 8.13
CA LEU A 206 18.04 -6.72 6.69
C LEU A 206 17.17 -5.67 5.99
N VAL A 207 17.71 -5.05 4.95
CA VAL A 207 16.96 -4.28 3.96
C VAL A 207 17.00 -5.04 2.66
N LEU A 208 15.82 -5.38 2.14
CA LEU A 208 15.68 -6.15 0.90
C LEU A 208 15.24 -5.21 -0.21
N ARG A 209 15.97 -5.21 -1.33
CA ARG A 209 15.64 -4.44 -2.53
C ARG A 209 14.66 -5.23 -3.40
N LEU A 210 13.43 -4.73 -3.47
CA LEU A 210 12.37 -5.29 -4.31
C LEU A 210 12.55 -4.91 -5.79
N ASP A 211 13.34 -3.86 -6.04
CA ASP A 211 13.80 -3.35 -7.34
C ASP A 211 15.20 -3.87 -7.72
N GLY A 212 15.68 -4.91 -7.04
CA GLY A 212 17.00 -5.49 -7.26
C GLY A 212 17.18 -6.08 -8.66
N ALA A 213 18.44 -6.15 -9.11
CA ALA A 213 18.77 -6.65 -10.44
C ALA A 213 18.37 -8.12 -10.61
N ASP A 214 17.60 -8.42 -11.66
CA ASP A 214 17.35 -9.79 -12.09
C ASP A 214 18.46 -10.24 -13.04
N ARG A 215 19.28 -11.20 -12.62
CA ARG A 215 20.30 -11.81 -13.49
C ARG A 215 19.72 -12.87 -14.41
N ALA A 216 18.44 -13.23 -14.29
CA ALA A 216 17.75 -14.15 -15.19
C ALA A 216 17.13 -13.38 -16.39
N PRO A 217 17.61 -13.59 -17.62
CA PRO A 217 17.31 -12.72 -18.76
C PRO A 217 15.94 -12.95 -19.44
N GLN A 218 15.08 -13.84 -18.95
CA GLN A 218 13.93 -14.34 -19.74
C GLN A 218 12.54 -13.97 -19.25
N ASP A 219 12.40 -13.40 -18.05
CA ASP A 219 11.11 -12.94 -17.52
C ASP A 219 11.34 -12.04 -16.29
N PRO A 220 11.32 -10.71 -16.41
CA PRO A 220 11.51 -9.83 -15.26
C PRO A 220 10.28 -9.90 -14.35
N ARG A 221 10.20 -10.94 -13.51
CA ARG A 221 9.16 -11.05 -12.48
C ARG A 221 9.48 -10.05 -11.39
N THR A 222 8.69 -9.01 -11.20
CA THR A 222 9.03 -7.98 -10.22
C THR A 222 8.63 -8.44 -8.81
N LEU A 223 9.44 -8.15 -7.79
CA LEU A 223 9.10 -8.42 -6.37
C LEU A 223 8.40 -7.23 -5.70
N VAL A 224 7.83 -6.32 -6.50
CA VAL A 224 7.30 -5.03 -6.06
C VAL A 224 6.01 -5.15 -5.26
N PHE A 225 5.30 -6.27 -5.43
CA PHE A 225 4.21 -6.69 -4.56
C PHE A 225 4.67 -7.72 -3.50
N GLY A 226 5.97 -7.94 -3.34
CA GLY A 226 6.53 -8.94 -2.43
C GLY A 226 6.36 -10.38 -2.93
N ALA A 227 6.64 -11.33 -2.05
CA ALA A 227 6.51 -12.77 -2.28
C ALA A 227 6.13 -13.49 -0.98
N GLY A 228 5.67 -14.73 -1.10
CA GLY A 228 5.34 -15.59 0.04
C GLY A 228 4.16 -15.09 0.89
N PRO A 229 4.08 -15.49 2.18
CA PRO A 229 2.96 -15.19 3.07
C PRO A 229 2.69 -13.70 3.32
N ARG A 230 3.64 -12.83 2.96
CA ARG A 230 3.56 -11.37 3.13
C ARG A 230 3.46 -10.61 1.81
N ALA A 231 3.20 -11.29 0.69
CA ALA A 231 2.90 -10.63 -0.58
C ALA A 231 1.70 -9.68 -0.42
N CYS A 232 1.68 -8.58 -1.16
CA CYS A 232 0.62 -7.56 -1.11
C CYS A 232 -0.74 -8.22 -1.39
N PRO A 233 -1.72 -8.14 -0.47
CA PRO A 233 -3.04 -8.73 -0.71
C PRO A 233 -3.88 -7.89 -1.67
N ALA A 234 -3.56 -6.59 -1.77
CA ALA A 234 -4.41 -5.59 -2.42
C ALA A 234 -3.92 -5.21 -3.83
N MET A 235 -3.17 -6.10 -4.50
CA MET A 235 -2.60 -5.81 -5.82
C MET A 235 -3.67 -5.44 -6.84
N ALA A 236 -4.77 -6.21 -6.90
CA ALA A 236 -5.86 -5.98 -7.84
C ALA A 236 -6.51 -4.61 -7.63
N GLN A 237 -6.79 -4.24 -6.37
CA GLN A 237 -7.41 -2.98 -5.99
C GLN A 237 -6.50 -1.79 -6.34
N ALA A 238 -5.20 -1.89 -6.03
CA ALA A 238 -4.23 -0.83 -6.34
C ALA A 238 -4.11 -0.60 -7.85
N LEU A 239 -4.06 -1.67 -8.65
CA LEU A 239 -3.98 -1.57 -10.11
C LEU A 239 -5.28 -1.03 -10.72
N ALA A 240 -6.45 -1.46 -10.24
CA ALA A 240 -7.74 -0.98 -10.71
C ALA A 240 -7.91 0.53 -10.49
N ILE A 241 -7.61 1.01 -9.27
CA ILE A 241 -7.63 2.45 -8.95
C ILE A 241 -6.62 3.19 -9.83
N ALA A 242 -5.37 2.73 -9.88
CA ALA A 242 -4.31 3.43 -10.63
C ALA A 242 -4.63 3.51 -12.13
N ALA A 243 -5.17 2.44 -12.71
CA ALA A 243 -5.57 2.40 -14.11
C ALA A 243 -6.68 3.42 -14.39
N ALA A 244 -7.76 3.40 -13.60
CA ALA A 244 -8.86 4.34 -13.75
C ALA A 244 -8.42 5.80 -13.63
N VAL A 245 -7.56 6.13 -12.65
CA VAL A 245 -7.03 7.49 -12.49
C VAL A 245 -6.19 7.90 -13.71
N VAL A 246 -5.30 7.03 -14.18
CA VAL A 246 -4.42 7.33 -15.32
C VAL A 246 -5.23 7.48 -16.61
N ASP A 247 -6.24 6.64 -16.83
CA ASP A 247 -7.15 6.74 -17.99
C ASP A 247 -7.86 8.10 -18.03
N GLU A 248 -8.44 8.55 -16.91
CA GLU A 248 -9.11 9.85 -16.83
C GLU A 248 -8.15 11.03 -17.03
N VAL A 249 -6.94 10.94 -16.49
CA VAL A 249 -5.91 11.98 -16.68
C VAL A 249 -5.50 12.07 -18.16
N ARG A 250 -5.39 10.94 -18.87
CA ARG A 250 -5.01 10.88 -20.29
C ARG A 250 -6.12 11.32 -21.23
N ALA A 251 -7.37 11.28 -20.78
CA ALA A 251 -8.54 11.68 -21.57
C ALA A 251 -8.78 13.20 -21.58
N CYS A 252 -8.07 13.96 -20.74
CA CYS A 252 -8.15 15.43 -20.63
C CYS A 252 -7.05 16.14 -21.43
#